data_AF-A0A841LQ14-F1
#
_entry.id   AF-A0A841LQ14-F1
#
_cell.length_a   1.000
_cell.length_b   1.000
_cell.length_c   1.000
_cell.angle_alpha   90.00
_cell.angle_beta   90.00
_cell.angle_gamma   90.00
#
_symmetry.space_group_name_H-M   'P 1'
#
loop_
_entity.id
_entity.type
_entity.pdbx_description
1 polymer ?
#
loop_
_entity_poly.entity_id
_entity_poly.type
_entity_poly.pdbx_seq_one_letter_code
_entity_poly.pdbx_strand_id
1 'polypeptide(L)'
;MGKKSLMLQQLNSKLLSFANLSRIAIPPNGWIKAIRNTLGMSMQQLANKLAISKQGVLDIEKREADGSITIKSLRELGRVLDMELVYGFVPKDGSLEAMIEKKSNELATKIVLRTSNTMQLEDQGNSKERIEKAIKERTEEIKNEMPKILWD
;
A
#
# COMPACT_ATOMS: atom_id res chain seq x y z
N MET A 1 -6.61 -23.00 14.55
CA MET A 1 -6.21 -21.95 13.59
C MET A 1 -7.45 -21.15 13.20
N GLY A 2 -7.51 -19.87 13.58
CA GLY A 2 -8.72 -19.07 13.48
C GLY A 2 -9.02 -18.57 12.05
N LYS A 3 -10.31 -18.44 11.73
CA LYS A 3 -10.87 -17.93 10.44
C LYS A 3 -10.18 -16.66 9.90
N LYS A 4 -9.66 -15.80 10.79
CA LYS A 4 -8.92 -14.57 10.44
C LYS A 4 -7.59 -14.84 9.72
N SER A 5 -6.87 -15.88 10.12
CA SER A 5 -5.56 -16.24 9.52
C SER A 5 -5.72 -16.70 8.07
N LEU A 6 -6.76 -17.48 7.77
CA LEU A 6 -7.05 -17.91 6.40
C LEU A 6 -7.43 -16.74 5.48
N MET A 7 -8.27 -15.82 5.96
CA MET A 7 -8.67 -14.64 5.19
C MET A 7 -7.46 -13.74 4.87
N LEU A 8 -6.54 -13.60 5.82
CA LEU A 8 -5.30 -12.86 5.63
C LEU A 8 -4.42 -13.51 4.55
N GLN A 9 -4.19 -14.82 4.64
CA GLN A 9 -3.37 -15.55 3.66
C GLN A 9 -3.96 -15.45 2.25
N GLN A 10 -5.29 -15.60 2.12
CA GLN A 10 -5.98 -15.45 0.84
C GLN A 10 -5.82 -14.04 0.28
N LEU A 11 -6.01 -13.00 1.11
CA LEU A 11 -5.82 -11.63 0.65
C LEU A 11 -4.37 -11.35 0.28
N ASN A 12 -3.41 -11.79 1.09
CA ASN A 12 -1.99 -11.62 0.83
C ASN A 12 -1.59 -12.24 -0.52
N SER A 13 -2.05 -13.46 -0.81
CA SER A 13 -1.79 -14.10 -2.11
C SER A 13 -2.29 -13.28 -3.30
N LYS A 14 -3.46 -12.64 -3.17
CA LYS A 14 -4.02 -11.76 -4.21
C LYS A 14 -3.29 -10.43 -4.32
N LEU A 15 -2.76 -9.87 -3.23
CA LEU A 15 -1.98 -8.63 -3.29
C LEU A 15 -0.61 -8.87 -3.92
N LEU A 16 0.01 -10.02 -3.63
CA LEU A 16 1.29 -10.41 -4.19
C LEU A 16 1.27 -10.56 -5.72
N SER A 17 0.13 -10.89 -6.34
CA SER A 17 0.04 -10.89 -7.81
C SER A 17 0.23 -9.50 -8.44
N PHE A 18 0.01 -8.42 -7.68
CA PHE A 18 0.27 -7.05 -8.15
C PHE A 18 1.72 -6.60 -7.92
N ALA A 19 2.54 -7.38 -7.21
CA ALA A 19 3.90 -6.98 -6.84
C ALA A 19 4.77 -6.62 -8.06
N ASN A 20 4.62 -7.35 -9.17
CA ASN A 20 5.37 -7.07 -10.39
C ASN A 20 5.02 -5.71 -11.02
N LEU A 21 3.79 -5.21 -10.84
CA LEU A 21 3.38 -3.91 -11.38
C LEU A 21 4.11 -2.75 -10.70
N SER A 22 4.51 -2.92 -9.44
CA SER A 22 5.27 -1.89 -8.70
C SER A 22 6.64 -1.57 -9.30
N ARG A 23 7.17 -2.46 -10.15
CA ARG A 23 8.47 -2.28 -10.81
C ARG A 23 8.35 -1.58 -12.16
N ILE A 24 7.14 -1.36 -12.66
CA ILE A 24 6.92 -0.71 -13.95
C ILE A 24 7.14 0.79 -13.77
N ALA A 25 8.07 1.34 -14.55
CA ALA A 25 8.28 2.78 -14.60
C ALA A 25 7.05 3.45 -15.21
N ILE A 26 6.42 4.33 -14.44
CA ILE A 26 5.30 5.15 -14.92
C ILE A 26 5.86 6.17 -15.92
N PRO A 27 5.24 6.37 -17.09
CA PRO A 27 5.65 7.42 -18.01
C PRO A 27 5.65 8.79 -17.32
N PRO A 28 6.65 9.67 -17.57
CA PRO A 28 6.79 10.95 -16.85
C PRO A 28 5.62 11.91 -17.10
N ASN A 29 4.89 11.71 -18.19
CA ASN A 29 3.73 12.50 -18.58
C ASN A 29 2.39 11.78 -18.30
N GLY A 30 2.42 10.67 -17.57
CA GLY A 30 1.26 9.83 -17.30
C GLY A 30 0.92 8.85 -18.44
N TRP A 31 0.16 7.81 -18.10
CA TRP A 31 -0.29 6.77 -19.02
C TRP A 31 -1.22 7.32 -20.10
N ILE A 32 -2.12 8.25 -19.76
CA ILE A 32 -3.14 8.73 -20.70
C ILE A 32 -2.48 9.45 -21.88
N LYS A 33 -1.57 10.39 -21.57
CA LYS A 33 -0.87 11.17 -22.59
C LYS A 33 0.05 10.30 -23.42
N ALA A 34 0.73 9.34 -22.80
CA ALA A 34 1.59 8.38 -23.50
C ALA A 34 0.78 7.55 -24.51
N ILE A 35 -0.30 6.90 -24.05
CA ILE A 35 -1.18 6.08 -24.89
C ILE A 35 -1.77 6.91 -26.03
N ARG A 36 -2.33 8.09 -25.72
CA ARG A 36 -2.93 8.97 -26.72
C ARG A 36 -1.93 9.33 -27.84
N ASN A 37 -0.71 9.69 -27.46
CA ASN A 37 0.34 10.04 -28.41
C ASN A 37 0.79 8.83 -29.25
N THR A 38 0.97 7.66 -28.63
CA THR A 38 1.38 6.43 -29.33
C THR A 38 0.32 5.97 -30.34
N LEU A 39 -0.96 6.17 -30.03
CA LEU A 39 -2.07 5.87 -30.94
C LEU A 39 -2.29 6.97 -32.01
N GLY A 40 -1.47 8.01 -32.05
CA GLY A 40 -1.62 9.12 -33.00
C GLY A 40 -2.87 9.97 -32.78
N MET A 41 -3.47 9.93 -31.59
CA MET A 41 -4.71 10.62 -31.28
C MET A 41 -4.45 12.05 -30.82
N SER A 42 -5.15 13.02 -31.41
CA SER A 42 -5.15 14.41 -30.96
C SER A 42 -5.96 14.59 -29.68
N MET A 43 -5.67 15.63 -28.90
CA MET A 43 -6.48 15.98 -27.72
C MET A 43 -7.96 16.21 -28.08
N GLN A 44 -8.23 16.78 -29.27
CA GLN A 44 -9.60 17.02 -29.72
C GLN A 44 -10.36 15.71 -29.99
N GLN A 45 -9.70 14.71 -30.57
CA GLN A 45 -10.30 13.40 -30.81
C GLN A 45 -10.63 12.68 -29.50
N LEU A 46 -9.72 12.74 -28.50
CA LEU A 46 -10.01 12.19 -27.18
C LEU A 46 -11.14 12.97 -26.48
N ALA A 47 -11.13 14.29 -26.58
CA ALA A 47 -12.16 15.16 -26.02
C ALA A 47 -13.55 14.84 -26.59
N ASN A 48 -13.64 14.64 -27.90
CA ASN A 48 -14.88 14.27 -28.58
C ASN A 48 -15.40 12.91 -28.09
N LYS A 49 -14.52 11.91 -27.93
CA LYS A 49 -14.92 10.58 -27.43
C LYS A 49 -15.38 10.62 -25.96
N LEU A 50 -14.84 11.54 -25.16
CA LEU A 50 -15.22 11.76 -23.77
C LEU A 50 -16.39 12.74 -23.60
N ALA A 51 -16.86 13.37 -24.68
CA ALA A 51 -17.84 14.46 -24.65
C ALA A 51 -17.44 15.64 -23.73
N ILE A 52 -16.15 16.01 -23.73
CA ILE A 52 -15.60 17.13 -22.96
C ILE A 52 -14.85 18.12 -23.87
N SER A 53 -14.38 19.22 -23.29
CA SER A 53 -13.53 20.19 -24.02
C SER A 53 -12.09 19.70 -24.15
N LYS A 54 -11.37 20.22 -25.14
CA LYS A 54 -9.91 20.02 -25.29
C LYS A 54 -9.15 20.41 -24.02
N GLN A 55 -9.56 21.49 -23.35
CA GLN A 55 -8.99 21.91 -22.07
C GLN A 55 -9.23 20.86 -20.98
N GLY A 56 -10.42 20.25 -20.94
CA GLY A 56 -10.72 19.16 -20.01
C GLY A 56 -9.80 17.95 -20.17
N VAL A 57 -9.41 17.60 -21.41
CA VAL A 57 -8.41 16.55 -21.66
C VAL A 57 -7.04 16.95 -21.13
N LEU A 58 -6.61 18.20 -21.36
CA LEU A 58 -5.34 18.70 -20.82
C LEU A 58 -5.31 18.62 -19.28
N ASP A 59 -6.40 19.03 -18.64
CA ASP A 59 -6.52 19.01 -17.18
C ASP A 59 -6.58 17.58 -16.63
N ILE A 60 -7.15 16.64 -17.39
CA ILE A 60 -7.13 15.20 -17.05
C ILE A 60 -5.71 14.63 -17.13
N GLU A 61 -4.99 14.89 -18.22
CA GLU A 61 -3.60 14.42 -18.39
C GLU A 61 -2.69 14.98 -17.28
N LYS A 62 -2.88 16.26 -16.92
CA LYS A 62 -2.15 16.89 -15.82
C LYS A 62 -2.47 16.24 -14.47
N ARG A 63 -3.76 16.02 -14.19
CA ARG A 63 -4.20 15.38 -12.93
C ARG A 63 -3.80 13.92 -12.80
N GLU A 64 -3.60 13.22 -13.90
CA GLU A 64 -3.07 11.86 -13.84
C GLU A 64 -1.57 11.87 -13.54
N ALA A 65 -0.81 12.75 -14.20
CA ALA A 65 0.61 12.90 -13.94
C ALA A 65 0.91 13.36 -12.50
N ASP A 66 0.05 14.19 -11.89
CA ASP A 66 0.20 14.64 -10.51
C ASP A 66 -0.44 13.70 -9.45
N GLY A 67 -1.16 12.66 -9.89
CA GLY A 67 -1.81 11.68 -9.01
C GLY A 67 -3.11 12.14 -8.35
N SER A 68 -3.67 13.31 -8.72
CA SER A 68 -4.94 13.84 -8.20
C SER A 68 -6.18 13.38 -8.97
N ILE A 69 -6.00 12.61 -10.06
CA ILE A 69 -7.09 12.05 -10.84
C ILE A 69 -7.87 10.98 -10.04
N THR A 70 -9.18 10.91 -10.30
CA THR A 70 -10.03 9.88 -9.69
C THR A 70 -9.96 8.55 -10.44
N ILE A 71 -10.11 7.44 -9.72
CA ILE A 71 -10.25 6.09 -10.32
C ILE A 71 -11.44 6.05 -11.30
N LYS A 72 -12.52 6.78 -11.00
CA LYS A 72 -13.69 6.88 -11.88
C LYS A 72 -13.30 7.46 -13.25
N SER A 73 -12.58 8.58 -13.25
CA SER A 73 -12.11 9.22 -14.49
C SER A 73 -11.16 8.32 -15.28
N LEU A 74 -10.23 7.63 -14.60
CA LEU A 74 -9.33 6.66 -15.23
C LEU A 74 -10.11 5.51 -15.89
N ARG A 75 -11.18 5.02 -15.25
CA ARG A 75 -12.03 3.96 -15.81
C ARG A 75 -12.83 4.44 -17.03
N GLU A 76 -13.35 5.65 -16.99
CA GLU A 76 -14.06 6.27 -18.12
C GLU A 76 -13.13 6.45 -19.33
N LEU A 77 -11.89 6.90 -19.09
CA LEU A 77 -10.84 7.02 -20.11
C LEU A 77 -10.46 5.67 -20.70
N GLY A 78 -10.23 4.67 -19.84
CA GLY A 78 -9.97 3.31 -20.28
C GLY A 78 -11.07 2.82 -21.22
N ARG A 79 -12.35 2.94 -20.82
CA ARG A 79 -13.49 2.52 -21.65
C ARG A 79 -13.50 3.19 -23.03
N VAL A 80 -13.18 4.48 -23.10
CA VAL A 80 -13.17 5.24 -24.36
C VAL A 80 -11.99 4.86 -25.27
N LEU A 81 -10.90 4.37 -24.67
CA LEU A 81 -9.70 3.88 -25.36
C LEU A 81 -9.73 2.36 -25.60
N ASP A 82 -10.86 1.69 -25.35
CA ASP A 82 -11.01 0.23 -25.41
C ASP A 82 -10.00 -0.51 -24.49
N MET A 83 -9.80 0.02 -23.29
CA MET A 83 -8.90 -0.49 -22.25
C MET A 83 -9.62 -0.67 -20.91
N GLU A 84 -9.16 -1.63 -20.11
CA GLU A 84 -9.64 -1.86 -18.75
C GLU A 84 -8.66 -1.31 -17.72
N LEU A 85 -9.16 -0.51 -16.77
CA LEU A 85 -8.36 -0.07 -15.63
C LEU A 85 -8.31 -1.17 -14.57
N VAL A 86 -7.15 -1.79 -14.42
CA VAL A 86 -6.84 -2.71 -13.32
C VAL A 86 -6.02 -1.97 -12.26
N TYR A 87 -6.45 -2.01 -11.00
CA TYR A 87 -5.73 -1.39 -9.87
C TYR A 87 -5.67 -2.35 -8.68
N GLY A 88 -4.65 -2.18 -7.84
CA GLY A 88 -4.43 -2.99 -6.64
C GLY A 88 -3.42 -2.33 -5.71
N PHE A 89 -3.38 -2.79 -4.46
CA PHE A 89 -2.39 -2.37 -3.48
C PHE A 89 -1.25 -3.40 -3.40
N VAL A 90 -0.04 -2.91 -3.17
CA VAL A 90 1.13 -3.76 -2.89
C VAL A 90 1.67 -3.38 -1.50
N PRO A 91 1.79 -4.33 -0.56
CA PRO A 91 2.39 -4.08 0.74
C PRO A 91 3.83 -3.56 0.60
N LYS A 92 4.15 -2.46 1.28
CA LYS A 92 5.52 -1.89 1.28
C LYS A 92 6.54 -2.85 1.89
N ASP A 93 6.13 -3.61 2.89
CA ASP A 93 6.96 -4.61 3.58
C ASP A 93 6.94 -5.99 2.88
N GLY A 94 6.51 -6.06 1.62
CA GLY A 94 6.50 -7.27 0.81
C GLY A 94 5.26 -8.15 1.00
N SER A 95 4.75 -8.30 2.23
CA SER A 95 3.52 -9.06 2.50
C SER A 95 2.70 -8.44 3.64
N LEU A 96 1.44 -8.87 3.77
CA LEU A 96 0.60 -8.48 4.91
C LEU A 96 1.14 -9.07 6.23
N GLU A 97 1.69 -10.29 6.21
CA GLU A 97 2.28 -10.93 7.38
C GLU A 97 3.51 -10.16 7.87
N ALA A 98 4.39 -9.74 6.95
CA ALA A 98 5.57 -8.95 7.29
C ALA A 98 5.19 -7.56 7.83
N MET A 99 4.15 -6.94 7.26
CA MET A 99 3.61 -5.68 7.77
C MET A 99 3.10 -5.82 9.21
N ILE A 100 2.34 -6.87 9.51
CA ILE A 100 1.81 -7.13 10.87
C ILE A 100 2.94 -7.46 11.83
N GLU A 101 3.91 -8.26 11.42
CA GLU A 101 5.07 -8.61 12.24
C GLU A 101 5.85 -7.35 12.64
N LYS A 102 6.15 -6.49 11.68
CA LYS A 102 6.82 -5.21 11.92
C LYS A 102 6.04 -4.33 12.89
N LYS A 103 4.74 -4.13 12.64
CA LYS A 103 3.87 -3.32 13.51
C LYS A 103 3.77 -3.90 14.92
N SER A 104 3.70 -5.22 15.04
CA SER A 104 3.61 -5.92 16.32
C SER A 104 4.91 -5.78 17.10
N ASN A 105 6.05 -5.86 16.43
CA ASN A 105 7.37 -5.64 17.03
C ASN A 105 7.54 -4.18 17.50
N GLU A 106 7.15 -3.19 16.68
CA GLU A 106 7.16 -1.77 17.04
C GLU A 106 6.33 -1.52 18.31
N LEU A 107 5.12 -2.09 18.38
CA LEU A 107 4.23 -1.95 19.54
C LEU A 107 4.77 -2.68 20.77
N ALA A 108 5.21 -3.93 20.63
CA ALA A 108 5.79 -4.73 21.70
C ALA A 108 7.01 -4.02 22.32
N THR A 109 7.90 -3.51 21.47
CA THR A 109 9.08 -2.74 21.88
C THR A 109 8.68 -1.52 22.69
N LYS A 110 7.67 -0.75 22.23
CA LYS A 110 7.17 0.42 22.95
C LYS A 110 6.57 0.08 24.31
N ILE A 111 5.87 -1.04 24.44
CA ILE A 111 5.28 -1.51 25.70
C ILE A 111 6.39 -1.93 26.67
N VAL A 112 7.28 -2.83 26.23
CA VAL A 112 8.34 -3.39 27.08
C VAL A 112 9.31 -2.30 27.54
N LEU A 113 9.72 -1.39 26.66
CA LEU A 113 10.64 -0.29 27.02
C LEU A 113 10.03 0.70 28.02
N ARG A 114 8.71 0.95 27.94
CA ARG A 114 8.01 1.78 28.93
C ARG A 114 8.03 1.13 30.31
N THR A 115 7.79 -0.17 30.39
CA THR A 115 7.82 -0.92 31.65
C THR A 115 9.24 -1.09 32.18
N SER A 116 10.25 -1.26 31.32
CA SER A 116 11.64 -1.44 31.73
C SER A 116 12.31 -0.15 32.23
N ASN A 117 11.87 1.04 31.78
CA ASN A 117 12.34 2.31 32.33
C ASN A 117 11.98 2.50 33.81
N THR A 118 10.96 1.78 34.32
CA THR A 118 10.62 1.75 35.74
C THR A 118 11.53 0.79 36.55
N MET A 119 12.30 -0.08 35.88
CA MET A 119 13.13 -1.13 36.50
C MET A 119 14.65 -0.89 36.41
N GLN A 120 15.11 0.34 36.13
CA GLN A 120 16.52 0.68 35.91
C GLN A 120 17.45 0.62 37.15
N LEU A 121 16.99 0.12 38.29
CA LEU A 121 17.77 0.12 39.54
C LEU A 121 18.49 -1.20 39.87
N GLU A 122 18.29 -2.29 39.11
CA GLU A 122 18.84 -3.60 39.46
C GLU A 122 19.50 -4.29 38.24
N ASP A 123 20.84 -4.40 38.26
CA ASP A 123 21.74 -5.22 37.43
C ASP A 123 21.67 -5.19 35.88
N GLN A 124 22.69 -4.57 35.26
CA GLN A 124 22.73 -4.26 33.82
C GLN A 124 23.32 -5.33 32.88
N GLY A 125 23.48 -6.58 33.31
CA GLY A 125 24.01 -7.68 32.48
C GLY A 125 22.92 -8.55 31.82
N ASN A 126 22.04 -9.14 32.64
CA ASN A 126 20.96 -10.04 32.21
C ASN A 126 19.72 -9.32 31.66
N SER A 127 19.70 -7.99 31.74
CA SER A 127 18.52 -7.17 31.41
C SER A 127 18.27 -7.08 29.90
N LYS A 128 19.31 -7.00 29.06
CA LYS A 128 19.14 -6.85 27.61
C LYS A 128 18.53 -8.09 26.95
N GLU A 129 19.11 -9.27 27.19
CA GLU A 129 18.59 -10.53 26.65
C GLU A 129 17.15 -10.81 27.14
N ARG A 130 16.85 -10.45 28.39
CA ARG A 130 15.51 -10.57 28.96
C ARG A 130 14.52 -9.59 28.32
N ILE A 131 14.94 -8.36 28.02
CA ILE A 131 14.13 -7.37 27.30
C ILE A 131 13.84 -7.86 25.88
N GLU A 132 14.84 -8.34 25.15
CA GLU A 132 14.65 -8.88 23.80
C GLU A 132 13.68 -10.09 23.80
N LYS A 133 13.84 -11.00 24.76
CA LYS A 133 12.93 -12.14 24.92
C LYS A 133 11.50 -11.68 25.22
N ALA A 134 11.32 -10.71 26.12
CA ALA A 134 10.01 -10.14 26.44
C ALA A 134 9.37 -9.43 25.23
N ILE A 135 10.16 -8.71 24.42
CA ILE A 135 9.68 -8.08 23.17
C ILE A 135 9.20 -9.17 22.21
N LYS A 136 9.96 -10.25 22.04
CA LYS A 136 9.60 -11.35 21.13
C LYS A 136 8.33 -12.06 21.55
N GLU A 137 8.21 -12.43 22.83
CA GLU A 137 7.00 -13.06 23.38
C GLU A 137 5.79 -12.15 23.20
N ARG A 138 5.93 -10.86 23.55
CA ARG A 138 4.86 -9.88 23.40
C ARG A 138 4.48 -9.62 21.94
N THR A 139 5.44 -9.70 21.02
CA THR A 139 5.19 -9.58 19.57
C THR A 139 4.29 -10.72 19.09
N GLU A 140 4.57 -11.96 19.49
CA GLU A 140 3.75 -13.12 19.11
C GLU A 140 2.33 -13.05 19.71
N GLU A 141 2.19 -12.60 20.95
CA GLU A 141 0.87 -12.33 21.54
C GLU A 141 0.09 -11.31 20.71
N ILE A 142 0.70 -10.17 20.38
CA ILE A 142 0.06 -9.10 19.59
C ILE A 142 -0.31 -9.58 18.18
N LYS A 143 0.55 -10.39 17.53
CA LYS A 143 0.25 -11.00 16.22
C LYS A 143 -0.97 -11.91 16.26
N ASN A 144 -1.13 -12.67 17.34
CA ASN A 144 -2.24 -13.61 17.50
C ASN A 144 -3.56 -12.90 17.87
N GLU A 145 -3.49 -11.93 18.78
CA GLU A 145 -4.67 -11.18 19.23
C GLU A 145 -5.14 -10.14 18.20
N MET A 146 -4.20 -9.54 17.45
CA MET A 146 -4.41 -8.38 16.57
C MET A 146 -5.28 -7.31 17.24
N PRO A 147 -4.82 -6.72 18.37
CA PRO A 147 -5.58 -5.70 19.07
C PRO A 147 -5.73 -4.44 18.20
N LYS A 148 -6.81 -3.68 18.36
CA LYS A 148 -7.06 -2.46 17.56
C LYS A 148 -5.92 -1.44 17.63
N ILE A 149 -5.30 -1.33 18.81
CA ILE A 149 -4.15 -0.45 19.08
C ILE A 149 -2.90 -0.77 18.23
N LEU A 150 -2.86 -1.93 17.58
CA LEU A 150 -1.81 -2.25 16.59
C LEU A 150 -1.84 -1.28 15.39
N TRP A 151 -3.01 -0.70 15.11
CA TRP A 151 -3.28 0.15 13.96
C TRP A 151 -3.47 1.62 14.31
N ASP A 152 -3.34 1.98 15.59
CA ASP A 152 -3.36 3.37 16.11
C ASP A 152 -1.94 3.96 16.15
#